data_AF-A0A319DK45-F1
#
_entry.id   AF-A0A319DK45-F1
#
_cell.length_a   1.000
_cell.length_b   1.000
_cell.length_c   1.000
_cell.angle_alpha   90.00
_cell.angle_beta   90.00
_cell.angle_gamma   90.00
#
_symmetry.space_group_name_H-M   'P 1'
#
loop_
_entity.id
_entity.type
_entity.pdbx_description
1 polymer ?
#
loop_
_entity_poly.entity_id
_entity_poly.type
_entity_poly.pdbx_seq_one_letter_code
_entity_poly.pdbx_strand_id
1 'polypeptide(L)'
;MVSPNGRIPVFTDSANSLNILHQGGYTRTTRWLDNRYLFVADIIEKNVIEISHIAGTQNPADGFTKPLEREAFRTFLNLLGMTSRTKPQPQLPGET
;
A
#
# COMPACT_ATOMS: atom_id res chain seq x y z
N MET A 1 -11.27 -7.11 2.95
CA MET A 1 -11.42 -5.89 3.77
C MET A 1 -12.27 -4.91 2.98
N VAL A 2 -13.51 -4.70 3.38
CA VAL A 2 -14.36 -3.61 2.88
C VAL A 2 -14.42 -2.59 4.01
N SER A 3 -14.16 -1.31 3.73
CA SER A 3 -14.23 -0.29 4.77
C SER A 3 -15.65 -0.24 5.37
N PRO A 4 -15.83 0.17 6.64
CA PRO A 4 -17.14 0.22 7.30
C PRO A 4 -18.23 0.98 6.50
N ASN A 5 -17.79 1.86 5.60
CA ASN A 5 -18.61 2.73 4.77
C ASN A 5 -18.92 2.13 3.37
N GLY A 6 -18.57 0.87 3.09
CA GLY A 6 -18.73 0.25 1.76
C GLY A 6 -17.71 0.70 0.71
N ARG A 7 -16.78 1.58 1.09
CA ARG A 7 -15.72 2.13 0.23
C ARG A 7 -14.53 1.20 0.14
N ILE A 8 -13.83 1.23 -0.99
CA ILE A 8 -12.59 0.48 -1.18
C ILE A 8 -11.44 1.33 -0.62
N PRO A 9 -10.69 0.85 0.39
CA PRO A 9 -9.54 1.57 0.90
C PRO A 9 -8.38 1.51 -0.10
N VAL A 10 -7.81 2.67 -0.42
CA VAL A 10 -6.61 2.82 -1.24
C VAL A 10 -5.55 3.53 -0.42
N PHE A 11 -4.31 3.05 -0.48
CA PHE A 11 -3.22 3.64 0.31
C PHE A 11 -2.12 4.20 -0.60
N THR A 12 -1.54 5.32 -0.20
CA THR A 12 -0.40 5.96 -0.88
C THR A 12 0.62 6.43 0.15
N ASP A 13 1.90 6.40 -0.19
CA ASP A 13 2.98 6.99 0.61
C ASP A 13 3.38 8.40 0.13
N SER A 14 2.72 8.89 -0.93
CA SER A 14 2.95 10.22 -1.46
C SER A 14 2.00 11.22 -0.81
N ALA A 15 2.52 11.98 0.15
CA ALA A 15 1.80 13.12 0.74
C ALA A 15 1.37 14.14 -0.33
N ASN A 16 2.18 14.31 -1.39
CA ASN A 16 1.83 15.18 -2.52
C ASN A 16 0.60 14.66 -3.28
N SER A 17 0.51 13.35 -3.52
CA SER A 17 -0.65 12.74 -4.17
C SER A 17 -1.93 12.94 -3.36
N LEU A 18 -1.85 12.78 -2.04
CA LEU A 18 -2.98 13.01 -1.14
C LEU A 18 -3.44 14.48 -1.17
N ASN A 19 -2.49 15.41 -1.16
CA ASN A 19 -2.78 16.85 -1.22
C ASN A 19 -3.49 17.23 -2.54
N ILE A 20 -2.96 16.74 -3.67
CA ILE A 20 -3.56 16.99 -5.00
C ILE A 20 -5.00 16.47 -5.06
N LEU A 21 -5.26 15.27 -4.53
CA LEU A 21 -6.58 14.63 -4.61
C LEU A 21 -7.63 15.21 -3.66
N HIS A 22 -7.24 15.66 -2.45
CA HIS A 22 -8.21 16.15 -1.46
C HIS A 22 -8.36 17.67 -1.37
N GLN A 23 -7.29 18.43 -1.62
CA GLN A 23 -7.27 19.87 -1.38
C GLN A 23 -7.41 20.67 -2.68
N GLY A 24 -7.79 20.03 -3.78
CA GLY A 24 -7.91 20.68 -5.09
C GLY A 24 -6.56 21.19 -5.61
N GLY A 25 -5.46 20.51 -5.26
CA GLY A 25 -4.08 20.90 -5.57
C GLY A 25 -3.70 20.88 -7.07
N TYR A 26 -4.69 20.93 -7.97
CA TYR A 26 -4.47 21.13 -9.39
C TYR A 26 -3.98 22.57 -9.63
N THR A 27 -2.67 22.70 -9.70
CA THR A 27 -1.99 23.97 -9.97
C THR A 27 -1.30 23.92 -11.33
N ARG A 28 -0.84 25.07 -11.82
CA ARG A 28 -0.09 25.17 -13.08
C ARG A 28 1.14 24.24 -13.12
N THR A 29 1.76 24.00 -11.97
CA THR A 29 2.92 23.10 -11.76
C THR A 29 2.57 21.62 -11.79
N THR A 30 1.31 21.24 -11.55
CA THR A 30 0.84 19.85 -11.64
C THR A 30 0.11 19.58 -12.96
N ARG A 31 0.11 20.52 -13.91
CA ARG A 31 -0.54 20.38 -15.23
C ARG A 31 -0.01 19.20 -16.06
N TRP A 32 1.19 18.71 -15.75
CA TRP A 32 1.75 17.51 -16.39
C TRP A 32 1.06 16.22 -15.94
N LEU A 33 0.30 16.24 -14.84
CA LEU A 33 -0.61 15.14 -14.47
C LEU A 33 -1.77 15.12 -15.48
N ASP A 34 -1.71 14.16 -16.41
CA ASP A 34 -2.71 13.90 -17.44
C ASP A 34 -4.04 13.33 -16.84
N ASN A 35 -5.08 13.19 -17.68
CA ASN A 35 -6.48 12.85 -17.36
C ASN A 35 -6.74 11.70 -16.36
N ARG A 36 -5.76 10.82 -16.08
CA ARG A 36 -5.89 9.73 -15.09
C ARG A 36 -6.11 10.22 -13.66
N TYR A 37 -5.65 11.42 -13.32
CA TYR A 37 -5.90 12.00 -11.99
C TYR A 37 -7.32 12.54 -11.83
N LEU A 38 -7.94 13.01 -12.93
CA LEU A 38 -9.37 13.34 -12.93
C LEU A 38 -10.22 12.09 -12.65
N PHE A 39 -9.79 10.93 -13.14
CA PHE A 39 -10.48 9.67 -12.86
C PHE A 39 -10.41 9.27 -11.37
N VAL A 40 -9.24 9.34 -10.74
CA VAL A 40 -9.13 9.01 -9.31
C VAL A 40 -9.92 10.00 -8.45
N ALA A 41 -9.86 11.30 -8.77
CA ALA A 41 -10.65 12.32 -8.10
C ALA A 41 -12.16 12.10 -8.28
N ASP A 42 -12.62 11.79 -9.50
CA ASP A 42 -14.02 11.46 -9.81
C ASP A 42 -14.51 10.21 -9.04
N ILE A 43 -13.68 9.18 -8.90
CA ILE A 43 -14.02 7.99 -8.11
C ILE A 43 -14.10 8.28 -6.60
N ILE A 44 -13.25 9.17 -6.10
CA ILE A 44 -13.33 9.66 -4.71
C ILE A 44 -14.62 10.46 -4.52
N GLU A 45 -14.95 11.36 -5.45
CA GLU A 45 -16.18 12.16 -5.44
C GLU A 45 -17.44 11.30 -5.49
N LYS A 46 -17.43 10.24 -6.32
CA LYS A 46 -18.47 9.21 -6.38
C LYS A 46 -18.51 8.30 -5.15
N ASN A 47 -17.64 8.54 -4.16
CA ASN A 47 -17.58 7.82 -2.89
C ASN A 47 -17.36 6.32 -3.06
N VAL A 48 -16.61 5.91 -4.10
CA VAL A 48 -16.28 4.50 -4.38
C VAL A 48 -15.02 4.07 -3.65
N ILE A 49 -14.04 4.97 -3.56
CA ILE A 49 -12.77 4.72 -2.86
C ILE A 49 -12.55 5.74 -1.74
N GLU A 50 -11.74 5.33 -0.77
CA GLU A 50 -11.22 6.20 0.28
C GLU A 50 -9.70 6.11 0.26
N ILE A 51 -9.01 7.22 -0.01
CA ILE A 51 -7.55 7.25 -0.08
C ILE A 51 -6.94 7.73 1.23
N SER A 52 -5.93 7.03 1.74
CA SER A 52 -5.24 7.35 2.99
C SER A 52 -3.73 7.26 2.83
N HIS A 53 -3.00 8.05 3.62
CA HIS A 53 -1.54 7.98 3.63
C HIS A 53 -1.01 6.84 4.51
N ILE A 54 0.02 6.14 4.06
CA ILE A 54 0.81 5.18 4.85
C ILE A 54 2.31 5.39 4.63
N ALA A 55 3.15 4.98 5.58
CA ALA A 55 4.59 5.03 5.36
C ALA A 55 5.00 4.06 4.22
N GLY A 56 5.95 4.45 3.36
CA GLY A 56 6.44 3.60 2.26
C GLY A 56 6.98 2.24 2.73
N THR A 57 7.62 2.20 3.91
CA THR A 57 8.09 0.95 4.54
C THR A 57 6.96 0.03 4.99
N GLN A 58 5.74 0.55 5.13
CA GLN A 58 4.53 -0.19 5.46
C GLN A 58 3.65 -0.42 4.23
N ASN A 59 4.02 0.11 3.06
CA ASN A 59 3.30 -0.03 1.83
C ASN A 59 3.83 -1.23 1.03
N PRO A 60 3.11 -2.36 0.93
CA PRO A 60 3.57 -3.49 0.13
C PRO A 60 3.77 -3.11 -1.34
N ALA A 61 3.01 -2.12 -1.86
CA ALA A 61 3.17 -1.65 -3.24
C ALA A 61 4.57 -1.09 -3.53
N ASP A 62 5.23 -0.51 -2.51
CA ASP A 62 6.57 0.06 -2.67
C ASP A 62 7.59 -1.01 -3.06
N GLY A 63 7.49 -2.19 -2.41
CA GLY A 63 8.37 -3.32 -2.68
C GLY A 63 8.23 -3.92 -4.08
N PHE A 64 7.13 -3.67 -4.78
CA PHE A 64 6.95 -4.06 -6.18
C PHE A 64 7.55 -3.06 -7.18
N THR A 65 7.92 -1.86 -6.75
CA THR A 65 8.37 -0.77 -7.64
C THR A 65 9.83 -0.38 -7.46
N LYS A 66 10.48 -0.81 -6.37
CA LYS A 66 11.86 -0.49 -6.06
C LYS A 66 12.77 -1.72 -6.03
N PRO A 67 14.05 -1.58 -6.39
CA PRO A 67 15.05 -2.56 -6.00
C PRO A 67 15.21 -2.50 -4.48
N LEU A 68 14.95 -3.62 -3.80
CA LEU A 68 15.03 -3.70 -2.34
C LEU A 68 16.32 -4.37 -1.89
N GLU A 69 16.98 -3.76 -0.91
CA GLU A 69 18.04 -4.39 -0.14
C GLU A 69 17.50 -5.57 0.69
N ARG A 70 18.38 -6.48 1.08
CA ARG A 70 18.01 -7.76 1.72
C ARG A 70 17.03 -7.62 2.88
N GLU A 71 17.24 -6.65 3.77
CA GLU A 71 16.36 -6.45 4.94
C GLU A 71 14.99 -5.89 4.54
N ALA A 72 14.97 -4.91 3.63
CA ALA A 72 13.73 -4.34 3.11
C ALA A 72 12.91 -5.41 2.35
N PHE A 73 13.59 -6.28 1.58
CA PHE A 73 12.97 -7.41 0.91
C PHE A 73 12.35 -8.40 1.90
N ARG A 74 13.04 -8.70 3.02
CA ARG A 74 12.47 -9.57 4.06
C ARG A 74 11.22 -8.96 4.71
N THR A 75 11.25 -7.66 5.00
CA THR A 75 10.07 -6.94 5.51
C THR A 75 8.91 -6.98 4.50
N PHE A 76 9.21 -6.76 3.23
CA PHE A 76 8.22 -6.88 2.15
C PHE A 76 7.60 -8.28 2.05
N LEU A 77 8.39 -9.34 2.13
CA LEU A 77 7.86 -10.72 2.17
C LEU A 77 6.96 -10.96 3.38
N ASN A 78 7.31 -10.41 4.55
CA ASN A 78 6.45 -10.49 5.74
C ASN A 78 5.12 -9.74 5.52
N LEU A 79 5.15 -8.57 4.88
CA LEU A 79 3.93 -7.81 4.54
C LEU A 79 3.01 -8.58 3.58
N LEU A 80 3.58 -9.41 2.70
CA LEU A 80 2.82 -10.30 1.82
C LEU A 80 2.33 -11.59 2.50
N GLY A 81 2.70 -11.82 3.77
CA GLY A 81 2.44 -13.09 4.45
C GLY A 81 3.28 -14.26 3.92
N MET A 82 4.35 -13.99 3.17
CA MET A 82 5.27 -14.97 2.61
C MET A 82 6.36 -15.36 3.62
N THR A 83 5.96 -15.71 4.84
CA THR A 83 6.87 -16.24 5.85
C THR A 83 7.10 -17.72 5.64
N SER A 84 8.34 -18.18 5.72
CA SER A 84 8.66 -19.62 5.64
C SER A 84 7.87 -20.40 6.68
N ARG A 85 7.20 -21.48 6.26
CA ARG A 85 6.69 -22.49 7.18
C ARG A 85 7.88 -23.00 7.99
N THR A 86 7.91 -22.74 9.28
CA THR A 86 8.80 -23.48 10.18
C THR A 86 8.45 -24.96 10.01
N LYS A 87 9.41 -25.79 9.60
CA LYS A 87 9.25 -27.24 9.74
C LYS A 87 9.00 -27.48 11.24
N PRO A 88 7.95 -28.19 11.66
CA PRO A 88 7.83 -28.59 13.05
C PRO A 88 9.11 -29.33 13.42
N GLN A 89 9.75 -28.91 14.51
CA GLN A 89 10.94 -29.59 15.02
C GLN A 89 10.56 -31.06 15.27
N PRO A 90 11.37 -32.03 14.81
CA PRO A 90 11.17 -33.41 15.21
C PRO A 90 11.26 -33.49 16.74
N GLN A 91 10.19 -33.92 17.40
CA GLN A 91 10.25 -34.27 18.81
C GLN A 91 11.21 -35.46 18.92
N LEU A 92 12.29 -35.29 19.68
CA LEU A 92 13.23 -36.37 19.96
C LEU A 92 12.48 -37.52 20.63
N PRO A 93 12.54 -38.75 20.08
CA PRO A 93 11.91 -39.89 20.71
C PRO A 93 12.75 -40.33 21.93
N GLY A 94 12.12 -40.33 23.10
CA GLY A 94 12.50 -41.19 24.23
C GLY A 94 13.26 -40.51 25.38
N GLU A 95 12.52 -39.97 26.34
CA GLU A 95 12.83 -40.19 27.76
C GLU A 95 11.77 -41.13 28.32
N THR A 96 12.04 -42.43 28.19
CA THR A 96 11.78 -43.60 29.09
C THR A 96 11.63 -44.87 28.29
#